data_AF-A0A3S3QDB2-F1
#
_entry.id   AF-A0A3S3QDB2-F1
#
_cell.length_a   1.000
_cell.length_b   1.000
_cell.length_c   1.000
_cell.angle_alpha   90.00
_cell.angle_beta   90.00
_cell.angle_gamma   90.00
#
_symmetry.space_group_name_H-M   'P 1'
#
loop_
_entity.id
_entity.type
_entity.pdbx_description
1 polymer ?
#
loop_
_entity_poly.entity_id
_entity_poly.type
_entity_poly.pdbx_seq_one_letter_code
_entity_poly.pdbx_strand_id
1 'polypeptide(L)'
;MRIHRFVSSLLLALLLTGSSVYGKVMPVEFDLGRNRLIAAMLRSQLSSQHFGHKPFDEQMSKEAYKLYLRQLDPKKQFLLASDVEQLDQFADKIDDEISNGRISLPDVGMKLLNKRVEKVAVLIKEIMDAGFFPYKKDYLQTDSDKLAASADRAELKDRWRRSLKMEVLDSYLDAVDKENKKREKEGKPLLDAESKQINQEFWAEAKKTVQKKT
;
A
#
# COMPACT_ATOMS: atom_id res chain seq x y z
N MET A 1 5.85 -55.90 37.21
CA MET A 1 6.23 -54.47 37.43
C MET A 1 6.76 -53.72 36.18
N ARG A 2 6.76 -54.30 34.97
CA ARG A 2 7.26 -53.61 33.74
C ARG A 2 6.17 -52.93 32.91
N ILE A 3 4.92 -53.36 32.98
CA ILE A 3 3.82 -52.86 32.14
C ILE A 3 3.30 -51.49 32.63
N HIS A 4 3.19 -51.28 33.94
CA HIS A 4 2.78 -49.97 34.50
C HIS A 4 3.76 -48.82 34.17
N ARG A 5 5.06 -49.12 34.01
CA ARG A 5 6.07 -48.10 33.66
C ARG A 5 5.93 -47.64 32.21
N PHE A 6 5.44 -48.50 31.31
CA PHE A 6 5.18 -48.14 29.91
C PHE A 6 3.86 -47.39 29.76
N VAL A 7 2.80 -47.81 30.46
CA VAL A 7 1.48 -47.12 30.42
C VAL A 7 1.58 -45.71 31.02
N SER A 8 2.34 -45.54 32.10
CA SER A 8 2.54 -44.21 32.72
C SER A 8 3.43 -43.29 31.87
N SER A 9 4.34 -43.84 31.06
CA SER A 9 5.17 -43.06 30.14
C SER A 9 4.40 -42.66 28.86
N LEU A 10 3.45 -43.49 28.42
CA LEU A 10 2.57 -43.19 27.29
C LEU A 10 1.53 -42.10 27.64
N LEU A 11 1.04 -42.09 28.89
CA LEU A 11 0.13 -41.07 29.40
C LEU A 11 0.80 -39.70 29.59
N LEU A 12 2.09 -39.67 29.92
CA LEU A 12 2.87 -38.43 30.06
C LEU A 12 3.26 -37.83 28.69
N ALA A 13 3.49 -38.67 27.68
CA ALA A 13 3.79 -38.23 26.32
C ALA A 13 2.56 -37.64 25.59
N LEU A 14 1.34 -38.08 25.93
CA LEU A 14 0.09 -37.55 25.35
C LEU A 14 -0.30 -36.16 25.91
N LEU A 15 0.26 -35.76 27.05
CA LEU A 15 0.01 -34.46 27.68
C LEU A 15 0.91 -33.32 27.15
N LEU A 16 1.94 -33.62 26.37
CA LEU A 16 2.84 -32.62 25.79
C LEU A 16 2.53 -32.22 24.33
N THR A 17 1.66 -32.95 23.63
CA THR A 17 1.30 -32.67 22.23
C THR A 17 -0.12 -32.13 22.13
N GLY A 18 -0.42 -31.04 22.84
CA GLY A 18 -1.79 -30.52 22.93
C GLY A 18 -1.93 -29.03 23.24
N SER A 19 -0.94 -28.21 22.92
CA SER A 19 -1.07 -26.74 23.02
C SER A 19 -0.71 -26.09 21.70
N SER A 20 -1.49 -26.38 20.65
CA SER A 20 -1.64 -25.40 19.58
C SER A 20 -2.37 -24.21 20.19
N VAL A 21 -1.61 -23.19 20.61
CA VAL A 21 -2.18 -21.87 20.92
C VAL A 21 -2.72 -21.33 19.61
N TYR A 22 -3.97 -21.68 19.29
CA TYR A 22 -4.79 -20.91 18.38
C TYR A 22 -4.96 -19.56 19.05
N GLY A 23 -4.11 -18.59 18.67
CA GLY A 23 -4.32 -17.20 18.98
C GLY A 23 -5.62 -16.77 18.31
N LYS A 24 -6.76 -17.00 18.98
CA LYS A 24 -7.97 -16.25 18.70
C LYS A 24 -7.58 -14.80 18.93
N VAL A 25 -7.40 -14.07 17.84
CA VAL A 25 -7.40 -12.62 17.86
C VAL A 25 -8.80 -12.25 18.32
N MET A 26 -8.97 -12.11 19.64
CA MET A 26 -10.18 -11.55 20.20
C MET A 26 -10.24 -10.13 19.65
N PRO A 27 -11.32 -9.73 18.94
CA PRO A 27 -11.45 -8.36 18.52
C PRO A 27 -11.37 -7.50 19.79
N VAL A 28 -10.41 -6.59 19.84
CA VAL A 28 -10.36 -5.58 20.90
C VAL A 28 -11.64 -4.79 20.76
N GLU A 29 -12.58 -5.00 21.68
CA GLU A 29 -13.85 -4.30 21.68
C GLU A 29 -13.59 -2.79 21.86
N PHE A 30 -14.36 -1.97 21.16
CA PHE A 30 -14.22 -0.51 21.27
C PHE A 30 -14.65 -0.07 22.69
N ASP A 31 -13.69 0.40 23.47
CA ASP A 31 -13.91 0.94 24.82
C ASP A 31 -13.74 2.46 24.80
N LEU A 32 -14.87 3.17 24.89
CA LEU A 32 -14.90 4.64 24.89
C LEU A 32 -14.16 5.23 26.10
N GLY A 33 -14.26 4.61 27.27
CA GLY A 33 -13.63 5.12 28.49
C GLY A 33 -12.11 5.02 28.41
N ARG A 34 -11.62 3.86 27.97
CA ARG A 34 -10.20 3.64 27.69
C ARG A 34 -9.67 4.61 26.62
N ASN A 35 -10.40 4.79 25.52
CA ASN A 35 -9.95 5.66 24.43
C ASN A 35 -9.92 7.13 24.85
N ARG A 36 -10.89 7.60 25.65
CA ARG A 36 -10.85 8.95 26.24
C ARG A 36 -9.66 9.13 27.18
N LEU A 37 -9.32 8.12 27.97
CA LEU A 37 -8.13 8.16 28.83
C LEU A 37 -6.84 8.27 28.00
N ILE A 38 -6.70 7.47 26.94
CA ILE A 38 -5.56 7.54 26.02
C ILE A 38 -5.49 8.92 25.37
N ALA A 39 -6.61 9.46 24.91
CA ALA A 39 -6.67 10.80 24.31
C ALA A 39 -6.22 11.90 25.29
N ALA A 40 -6.68 11.84 26.54
CA ALA A 40 -6.26 12.78 27.58
C ALA A 40 -4.75 12.70 27.85
N MET A 41 -4.18 11.48 27.89
CA MET A 41 -2.74 11.27 28.03
C MET A 41 -1.97 11.85 26.83
N LEU A 42 -2.41 11.57 25.60
CA LEU A 42 -1.79 12.09 24.39
C LEU A 42 -1.80 13.62 24.36
N ARG A 43 -2.94 14.24 24.66
CA ARG A 43 -3.08 15.70 24.71
C ARG A 43 -2.12 16.31 25.73
N SER A 44 -2.05 15.73 26.92
CA SER A 44 -1.15 16.19 27.99
C SER A 44 0.33 16.06 27.59
N GLN A 45 0.74 14.90 27.07
CA GLN A 45 2.13 14.64 26.70
C GLN A 45 2.58 15.49 25.49
N LEU A 46 1.74 15.61 24.45
CA LEU A 46 2.07 16.43 23.28
C LEU A 46 2.19 17.91 23.63
N SER A 47 1.32 18.41 24.51
CA SER A 47 1.33 19.83 24.88
C SER A 47 2.46 20.19 25.86
N SER A 48 2.80 19.27 26.78
CA SER A 48 3.73 19.58 27.89
C SER A 48 5.12 18.94 27.79
N GLN A 49 5.28 17.85 27.04
CA GLN A 49 6.54 17.08 26.95
C GLN A 49 7.19 17.14 25.58
N HIS A 50 6.43 17.44 24.52
CA HIS A 50 7.01 17.55 23.18
C HIS A 50 7.78 18.85 23.04
N PHE A 51 9.07 18.78 22.65
CA PHE A 51 9.94 19.97 22.49
C PHE A 51 9.35 21.07 21.60
N GLY A 52 8.54 20.68 20.60
CA GLY A 52 7.86 21.62 19.71
C GLY A 52 6.68 22.38 20.34
N HIS A 53 6.25 22.03 21.57
CA HIS A 53 5.14 22.65 22.31
C HIS A 53 3.92 22.98 21.45
N LYS A 54 3.59 22.10 20.49
CA LYS A 54 2.50 22.36 19.56
C LYS A 54 1.17 22.26 20.31
N PRO A 55 0.27 23.24 20.16
CA PRO A 55 -1.05 23.16 20.75
C PRO A 55 -1.84 21.99 20.16
N PHE A 56 -2.74 21.45 20.97
CA PHE A 56 -3.70 20.45 20.54
C PHE A 56 -4.99 21.15 20.12
N ASP A 57 -5.01 21.60 18.85
CA ASP A 57 -6.02 22.50 18.28
C ASP A 57 -6.31 22.21 16.79
N GLU A 58 -7.13 23.06 16.18
CA GLU A 58 -7.51 22.99 14.76
C GLU A 58 -6.31 22.99 13.79
N GLN A 59 -5.21 23.68 14.15
CA GLN A 59 -4.02 23.72 13.29
C GLN A 59 -3.31 22.36 13.30
N MET A 60 -3.21 21.73 14.48
CA MET A 60 -2.71 20.36 14.59
C MET A 60 -3.60 19.38 13.81
N SER A 61 -4.93 19.55 13.85
CA SER A 61 -5.87 18.75 13.05
C SER A 61 -5.57 18.82 11.56
N LYS A 62 -5.36 20.03 11.00
CA LYS A 62 -5.05 20.21 9.58
C LYS A 62 -3.72 19.54 9.18
N GLU A 63 -2.71 19.63 10.05
CA GLU A 63 -1.42 18.97 9.84
C GLU A 63 -1.54 17.44 9.88
N ALA A 64 -2.27 16.91 10.87
CA ALA A 64 -2.54 15.49 11.01
C ALA A 64 -3.35 14.96 9.81
N TYR A 65 -4.35 15.70 9.35
CA TYR A 65 -5.14 15.37 8.16
C TYR A 65 -4.27 15.30 6.90
N LYS A 66 -3.42 16.31 6.68
CA LYS A 66 -2.49 16.32 5.53
C LYS A 66 -1.50 15.16 5.58
N LEU A 67 -1.03 14.78 6.77
CA LEU A 67 -0.19 13.58 6.94
C LEU A 67 -0.97 12.30 6.65
N TYR A 68 -2.19 12.20 7.17
CA TYR A 68 -3.07 11.05 6.97
C TYR A 68 -3.34 10.82 5.47
N LEU A 69 -3.74 11.85 4.71
CA LEU A 69 -3.95 11.71 3.27
C LEU A 69 -2.69 11.21 2.53
N ARG A 70 -1.50 11.73 2.90
CA ARG A 70 -0.23 11.30 2.32
C ARG A 70 0.11 9.83 2.64
N GLN A 71 -0.35 9.33 3.78
CA GLN A 71 -0.16 7.93 4.17
C GLN A 71 -1.23 7.01 3.57
N LEU A 72 -2.45 7.51 3.41
CA LEU A 72 -3.59 6.75 2.89
C LEU A 72 -3.39 6.39 1.40
N ASP A 73 -2.94 7.34 0.59
CA ASP A 73 -2.62 7.09 -0.82
C ASP A 73 -1.34 7.84 -1.25
N PRO A 74 -0.15 7.33 -0.91
CA PRO A 74 1.13 8.04 -1.09
C PRO A 74 1.45 8.37 -2.55
N LYS A 75 0.99 7.54 -3.49
CA LYS A 75 1.22 7.73 -4.94
C LYS A 75 0.03 8.38 -5.64
N LYS A 76 -1.06 8.70 -4.92
CA LYS A 76 -2.31 9.23 -5.47
C LYS A 76 -2.83 8.36 -6.63
N GLN A 77 -2.77 7.04 -6.43
CA GLN A 77 -3.08 6.04 -7.43
C GLN A 77 -4.46 5.38 -7.21
N PHE A 78 -5.15 5.69 -6.12
CA PHE A 78 -6.43 5.06 -5.80
C PHE A 78 -7.55 6.09 -5.67
N LEU A 79 -7.32 7.14 -4.90
CA LEU A 79 -8.34 8.11 -4.57
C LEU A 79 -8.58 9.10 -5.72
N LEU A 80 -9.86 9.40 -5.97
CA LEU A 80 -10.27 10.51 -6.82
C LEU A 80 -10.36 11.81 -6.00
N ALA A 81 -10.35 12.94 -6.69
CA ALA A 81 -10.59 14.25 -6.08
C ALA A 81 -11.89 14.26 -5.26
N SER A 82 -12.96 13.62 -5.74
CA SER A 82 -14.23 13.49 -5.02
C SER A 82 -14.15 12.68 -3.72
N ASP A 83 -13.18 11.76 -3.61
CA ASP A 83 -12.97 11.00 -2.38
C ASP A 83 -12.19 11.84 -1.36
N VAL A 84 -11.21 12.61 -1.84
CA VAL A 84 -10.47 13.57 -0.99
C VAL A 84 -11.42 14.63 -0.45
N GLU A 85 -12.32 15.16 -1.27
CA GLU A 85 -13.33 16.13 -0.84
C GLU A 85 -14.28 15.58 0.25
N GLN A 86 -14.60 14.29 0.22
CA GLN A 86 -15.35 13.64 1.31
C GLN A 86 -14.53 13.58 2.60
N LEU A 87 -13.21 13.36 2.49
CA LEU A 87 -12.31 13.31 3.63
C LEU A 87 -11.98 14.71 4.18
N ASP A 88 -12.07 15.76 3.36
CA ASP A 88 -11.78 17.14 3.75
C ASP A 88 -12.73 17.63 4.86
N GLN A 89 -13.90 17.01 5.01
CA GLN A 89 -14.86 17.27 6.08
C GLN A 89 -14.34 16.95 7.50
N PHE A 90 -13.23 16.23 7.61
CA PHE A 90 -12.58 15.88 8.87
C PHE A 90 -11.32 16.71 9.14
N ALA A 91 -10.90 17.58 8.22
CA ALA A 91 -9.60 18.24 8.25
C ALA A 91 -9.36 19.09 9.51
N ASP A 92 -10.42 19.65 10.08
CA ASP A 92 -10.43 20.55 11.22
C ASP A 92 -11.01 19.92 12.51
N LYS A 93 -11.35 18.62 12.49
CA LYS A 93 -12.08 17.95 13.60
C LYS A 93 -11.27 16.93 14.38
N ILE A 94 -10.04 16.65 13.97
CA ILE A 94 -9.25 15.52 14.51
C ILE A 94 -8.97 15.69 16.01
N ASP A 95 -8.65 16.90 16.47
CA ASP A 95 -8.43 17.24 17.87
C ASP A 95 -9.69 17.02 18.71
N ASP A 96 -10.85 17.49 18.25
CA ASP A 96 -12.12 17.26 18.92
C ASP A 96 -12.48 15.77 18.95
N GLU A 97 -12.32 15.07 17.83
CA GLU A 97 -12.58 13.63 17.72
C GLU A 97 -11.68 12.79 18.65
N ILE A 98 -10.38 13.10 18.68
CA ILE A 98 -9.45 12.47 19.62
C ILE A 98 -9.89 12.75 21.05
N SER A 99 -10.17 14.01 21.40
CA SER A 99 -10.58 14.40 22.76
C SER A 99 -11.85 13.68 23.21
N ASN A 100 -12.77 13.42 22.29
CA ASN A 100 -14.00 12.67 22.55
C ASN A 100 -13.81 11.14 22.63
N GLY A 101 -12.62 10.64 22.28
CA GLY A 101 -12.22 9.24 22.32
C GLY A 101 -12.63 8.43 21.09
N ARG A 102 -12.99 9.10 19.98
CA ARG A 102 -13.41 8.43 18.74
C ARG A 102 -13.01 9.25 17.52
N ILE A 103 -12.19 8.65 16.66
CA ILE A 103 -11.72 9.25 15.41
C ILE A 103 -12.41 8.55 14.24
N SER A 104 -13.14 9.29 13.43
CA SER A 104 -13.94 8.76 12.32
C SER A 104 -13.14 8.66 11.02
N LEU A 105 -12.17 9.57 10.84
CA LEU A 105 -11.39 9.69 9.60
C LEU A 105 -10.74 8.37 9.16
N PRO A 106 -10.06 7.59 10.02
CA PRO A 106 -9.46 6.32 9.63
C PRO A 106 -10.46 5.30 9.07
N ASP A 107 -11.65 5.20 9.68
CA ASP A 107 -12.70 4.26 9.26
C ASP A 107 -13.24 4.64 7.87
N VAL A 108 -13.53 5.93 7.66
CA VAL A 108 -14.05 6.44 6.40
C VAL A 108 -13.00 6.32 5.29
N GLY A 109 -11.76 6.73 5.56
CA GLY A 109 -10.68 6.67 4.60
C GLY A 109 -10.32 5.24 4.20
N MET A 110 -10.27 4.30 5.16
CA MET A 110 -10.03 2.89 4.86
C MET A 110 -11.16 2.29 4.00
N LYS A 111 -12.41 2.61 4.32
CA LYS A 111 -13.56 2.14 3.52
C LYS A 111 -13.52 2.69 2.09
N LEU A 112 -13.19 3.97 1.91
CA LEU A 112 -13.02 4.58 0.59
C LEU A 112 -11.86 3.96 -0.18
N LEU A 113 -10.70 3.80 0.47
CA LEU A 113 -9.52 3.20 -0.15
C LEU A 113 -9.80 1.77 -0.60
N ASN A 114 -10.37 0.91 0.24
CA ASN A 114 -10.72 -0.46 -0.10
C ASN A 114 -11.66 -0.53 -1.32
N LYS A 115 -12.69 0.31 -1.34
CA LYS A 115 -13.59 0.44 -2.50
C LYS A 115 -12.84 0.87 -3.78
N ARG A 116 -11.82 1.73 -3.66
CA ARG A 116 -11.01 2.16 -4.82
C ARG A 116 -10.03 1.09 -5.26
N VAL A 117 -9.43 0.33 -4.34
CA VAL A 117 -8.55 -0.81 -4.64
C VAL A 117 -9.29 -1.83 -5.52
N GLU A 118 -10.52 -2.19 -5.17
CA GLU A 118 -11.34 -3.11 -5.98
C GLU A 118 -11.59 -2.57 -7.40
N LYS A 119 -11.93 -1.29 -7.53
CA LYS A 119 -12.16 -0.65 -8.83
C LYS A 119 -10.89 -0.54 -9.67
N VAL A 120 -9.77 -0.24 -9.01
CA VAL A 120 -8.45 -0.13 -9.64
C VAL A 120 -7.98 -1.50 -10.13
N ALA A 121 -8.21 -2.58 -9.38
CA ALA A 121 -7.87 -3.94 -9.82
C ALA A 121 -8.54 -4.30 -11.16
N VAL A 122 -9.83 -3.96 -11.32
CA VAL A 122 -10.54 -4.15 -12.60
C VAL A 122 -9.92 -3.28 -13.70
N LEU A 123 -9.61 -2.02 -13.41
CA LEU A 123 -9.02 -1.07 -14.34
C LEU A 123 -7.61 -1.50 -14.79
N ILE A 124 -6.80 -2.05 -13.90
CA ILE A 124 -5.48 -2.61 -14.21
C ILE A 124 -5.65 -3.75 -15.21
N LYS A 125 -6.58 -4.68 -14.98
CA LYS A 125 -6.88 -5.77 -15.93
C LYS A 125 -7.26 -5.22 -17.31
N GLU A 126 -8.15 -4.23 -17.37
CA GLU A 126 -8.52 -3.59 -18.64
C GLU A 126 -7.29 -2.99 -19.36
N ILE A 127 -6.38 -2.35 -18.64
CA ILE A 127 -5.17 -1.74 -19.21
C ILE A 127 -4.21 -2.81 -19.73
N MET A 128 -3.98 -3.86 -18.94
CA MET A 128 -3.07 -4.95 -19.32
C MET A 128 -3.59 -5.72 -20.55
N ASP A 129 -4.91 -5.95 -20.62
CA ASP A 129 -5.56 -6.59 -21.76
C ASP A 129 -5.47 -5.73 -23.04
N ALA A 130 -5.59 -4.40 -22.91
CA ALA A 130 -5.41 -3.45 -24.03
C ALA A 130 -3.95 -3.36 -24.49
N GLY A 131 -2.99 -3.61 -23.59
CA GLY A 131 -1.57 -3.56 -23.85
C GLY A 131 -1.00 -2.14 -23.97
N PHE A 132 0.29 -2.06 -24.29
CA PHE A 132 1.03 -0.81 -24.34
C PHE A 132 1.73 -0.62 -25.68
N PHE A 133 1.72 0.62 -26.17
CA PHE A 133 2.55 1.05 -27.29
C PHE A 133 3.89 1.55 -26.75
N PRO A 134 5.00 0.85 -26.98
CA PRO A 134 6.29 1.22 -26.41
C PRO A 134 6.81 2.56 -26.95
N TYR A 135 6.61 2.82 -28.24
CA TYR A 135 7.13 4.01 -28.93
C TYR A 135 6.36 5.30 -28.64
N LYS A 136 5.21 5.21 -27.96
CA LYS A 136 4.44 6.41 -27.57
C LYS A 136 5.24 7.18 -26.52
N LYS A 137 5.50 8.47 -26.77
CA LYS A 137 6.06 9.37 -25.75
C LYS A 137 5.01 9.65 -24.68
N ASP A 138 5.36 9.38 -23.43
CA ASP A 138 4.52 9.60 -22.26
C ASP A 138 5.36 10.30 -21.18
N TYR A 139 4.71 11.06 -20.29
CA TYR A 139 5.34 11.70 -19.13
C TYR A 139 4.69 11.21 -17.86
N LEU A 140 5.48 10.77 -16.88
CA LEU A 140 4.99 10.35 -15.57
C LEU A 140 5.66 11.19 -14.49
N GLN A 141 4.86 11.88 -13.68
CA GLN A 141 5.35 12.56 -12.48
C GLN A 141 5.48 11.53 -11.36
N THR A 142 6.69 11.32 -10.86
CA THR A 142 6.99 10.35 -9.79
C THR A 142 7.05 11.02 -8.41
N ASP A 143 7.19 12.34 -8.36
CA ASP A 143 7.14 13.12 -7.13
C ASP A 143 5.69 13.25 -6.64
N SER A 144 5.37 12.55 -5.55
CA SER A 144 4.02 12.53 -4.98
C SER A 144 3.56 13.89 -4.48
N ASP A 145 4.47 14.75 -4.00
CA ASP A 145 4.12 16.08 -3.49
C ASP A 145 3.66 17.00 -4.64
N LYS A 146 4.11 16.74 -5.88
CA LYS A 146 3.69 17.48 -7.08
C LYS A 146 2.44 16.93 -7.76
N LEU A 147 1.91 15.80 -7.30
CA LEU A 147 0.72 15.17 -7.88
C LEU A 147 -0.57 15.73 -7.26
N ALA A 148 -1.61 15.90 -8.06
CA ALA A 148 -2.98 16.06 -7.57
C ALA A 148 -3.69 14.70 -7.55
N ALA A 149 -4.74 14.56 -6.73
CA ALA A 149 -5.66 13.43 -6.86
C ALA A 149 -6.29 13.45 -8.26
N SER A 150 -6.58 12.28 -8.82
CA SER A 150 -7.16 12.21 -10.17
C SER A 150 -8.57 12.80 -10.16
N ALA A 151 -8.90 13.69 -11.09
CA ALA A 151 -10.20 14.33 -11.14
C ALA A 151 -11.32 13.30 -11.36
N ASP A 152 -11.07 12.31 -12.21
CA ASP A 152 -12.05 11.29 -12.59
C ASP A 152 -11.41 9.93 -12.89
N ARG A 153 -12.26 8.96 -13.28
CA ARG A 153 -11.82 7.61 -13.65
C ARG A 153 -10.91 7.60 -14.88
N ALA A 154 -11.10 8.50 -15.84
CA ALA A 154 -10.32 8.53 -17.07
C ALA A 154 -8.88 9.01 -16.78
N GLU A 155 -8.72 10.05 -15.96
CA GLU A 155 -7.41 10.51 -15.52
C GLU A 155 -6.71 9.43 -14.67
N LEU A 156 -7.45 8.78 -13.76
CA LEU A 156 -6.93 7.66 -12.96
C LEU A 156 -6.46 6.51 -13.87
N LYS A 157 -7.23 6.19 -14.92
CA LYS A 157 -6.89 5.16 -15.90
C LYS A 157 -5.62 5.50 -16.66
N ASP A 158 -5.48 6.73 -17.12
CA ASP A 158 -4.27 7.15 -17.82
C ASP A 158 -3.04 7.17 -16.91
N ARG A 159 -3.20 7.56 -15.63
CA ARG A 159 -2.13 7.48 -14.63
C ARG A 159 -1.64 6.06 -14.43
N TRP A 160 -2.55 5.12 -14.19
CA TRP A 160 -2.22 3.69 -14.09
C TRP A 160 -1.59 3.15 -15.37
N ARG A 161 -2.11 3.54 -16.54
CA ARG A 161 -1.52 3.12 -17.82
C ARG A 161 -0.06 3.55 -17.94
N ARG A 162 0.27 4.78 -17.56
CA ARG A 162 1.64 5.30 -17.58
C ARG A 162 2.53 4.58 -16.56
N SER A 163 2.03 4.34 -15.35
CA SER A 163 2.76 3.60 -14.30
C SER A 163 3.04 2.15 -14.72
N LEU A 164 2.04 1.41 -15.20
CA LEU A 164 2.21 0.03 -15.66
C LEU A 164 3.13 -0.05 -16.88
N LYS A 165 3.04 0.91 -17.80
CA LYS A 165 3.98 0.99 -18.92
C LYS A 165 5.42 1.16 -18.45
N MET A 166 5.66 1.99 -17.42
CA MET A 166 6.99 2.15 -16.82
C MET A 166 7.47 0.83 -16.23
N GLU A 167 6.64 0.12 -15.47
CA GLU A 167 7.00 -1.19 -14.91
C GLU A 167 7.31 -2.24 -15.99
N VAL A 168 6.59 -2.23 -17.12
CA VAL A 168 6.89 -3.11 -18.26
C VAL A 168 8.22 -2.74 -18.91
N LEU A 169 8.53 -1.45 -19.03
CA LEU A 169 9.82 -0.98 -19.54
C LEU A 169 10.97 -1.38 -18.61
N ASP A 170 10.82 -1.19 -17.30
CA ASP A 170 11.81 -1.60 -16.31
C ASP A 170 12.05 -3.12 -16.38
N SER A 171 10.97 -3.91 -16.43
CA SER A 171 11.07 -5.37 -16.59
C SER A 171 11.69 -5.81 -17.92
N TYR A 172 11.54 -5.01 -18.98
CA TYR A 172 12.18 -5.27 -20.27
C TYR A 172 13.69 -5.01 -20.19
N LEU A 173 14.10 -3.89 -19.58
CA LEU A 173 15.51 -3.56 -19.38
C LEU A 173 16.21 -4.63 -18.53
N ASP A 174 15.57 -5.08 -17.45
CA ASP A 174 16.08 -6.17 -16.61
C ASP A 174 16.30 -7.47 -17.40
N ALA A 175 15.37 -7.81 -18.32
CA ALA A 175 15.47 -9.00 -19.15
C ALA A 175 16.65 -8.90 -20.13
N VAL A 176 16.84 -7.74 -20.77
CA VAL A 176 17.96 -7.48 -21.67
C VAL A 176 19.29 -7.52 -20.92
N ASP A 177 19.39 -6.89 -19.75
CA ASP A 177 20.59 -6.89 -18.92
C ASP A 177 20.97 -8.29 -18.45
N LYS A 178 19.98 -9.11 -18.07
CA LYS A 178 20.19 -10.50 -17.69
C LYS A 178 20.72 -11.34 -18.85
N GLU A 179 20.23 -11.10 -20.06
CA GLU A 179 20.70 -11.77 -21.27
C GLU A 179 22.12 -11.30 -21.66
N ASN A 180 22.39 -10.00 -21.56
CA ASN A 180 23.72 -9.44 -21.81
C ASN A 180 24.79 -10.02 -20.89
N LYS A 181 24.49 -10.20 -19.59
CA LYS A 181 25.40 -10.88 -18.64
C LYS A 181 25.71 -12.33 -19.02
N LYS A 182 24.81 -13.03 -19.73
CA LYS A 182 25.09 -14.39 -20.24
C LYS A 182 25.96 -14.32 -21.50
N ARG A 183 25.60 -13.44 -22.44
CA ARG A 183 26.32 -13.24 -23.69
C ARG A 183 27.77 -12.84 -23.47
N GLU A 184 28.03 -11.99 -22.49
CA GLU A 184 29.37 -11.61 -22.07
C GLU A 184 30.22 -12.82 -21.67
N LYS A 185 29.68 -13.74 -20.86
CA LYS A 185 30.36 -14.98 -20.46
C LYS A 185 30.61 -15.94 -21.61
N GLU A 186 29.74 -15.91 -22.62
CA GLU A 186 29.81 -16.74 -23.83
C GLU A 186 30.62 -16.09 -24.95
N GLY A 187 31.16 -14.88 -24.76
CA GLY A 187 31.87 -14.12 -25.79
C GLY A 187 30.99 -13.68 -26.98
N LYS A 188 29.68 -13.58 -26.79
CA LYS A 188 28.72 -13.15 -27.81
C LYS A 188 28.51 -11.63 -27.79
N PRO A 189 28.14 -11.01 -28.94
CA PRO A 189 27.77 -9.60 -28.97
C PRO A 189 26.60 -9.27 -28.03
N LEU A 190 26.71 -8.14 -27.33
CA LEU A 190 25.68 -7.62 -26.44
C LEU A 190 24.50 -7.05 -27.23
N LEU A 191 23.32 -7.12 -26.63
CA LEU A 191 22.09 -6.53 -27.12
C LEU A 191 22.02 -5.05 -26.70
N ASP A 192 21.53 -4.22 -27.62
CA ASP A 192 21.23 -2.81 -27.36
C ASP A 192 19.78 -2.64 -26.88
N ALA A 193 19.63 -2.33 -25.60
CA ALA A 193 18.34 -2.10 -24.97
C ALA A 193 17.64 -0.82 -25.47
N GLU A 194 18.41 0.16 -25.95
CA GLU A 194 17.94 1.46 -26.44
C GLU A 194 17.72 1.50 -27.95
N SER A 195 17.89 0.35 -28.62
CA SER A 195 17.67 0.25 -30.05
C SER A 195 16.26 0.74 -30.44
N LYS A 196 16.16 1.40 -31.60
CA LYS A 196 14.87 1.94 -32.11
C LYS A 196 13.79 0.88 -32.29
N GLN A 197 14.17 -0.40 -32.30
CA GLN A 197 13.27 -1.53 -32.49
C GLN A 197 13.30 -2.43 -31.26
N ILE A 198 12.20 -2.47 -30.54
CA ILE A 198 12.05 -3.33 -29.37
C ILE A 198 12.07 -4.81 -29.78
N ASN A 199 12.84 -5.59 -29.03
CA ASN A 199 12.78 -7.04 -29.09
C ASN A 199 11.42 -7.53 -28.57
N GLN A 200 10.60 -8.09 -29.47
CA GLN A 200 9.23 -8.51 -29.16
C GLN A 200 9.15 -9.66 -28.16
N GLU A 201 10.17 -10.52 -28.10
CA GLU A 201 10.23 -11.64 -27.16
C GLU A 201 10.37 -11.13 -25.72
N PHE A 202 11.38 -10.29 -25.47
CA PHE A 202 11.57 -9.68 -24.15
C PHE A 202 10.42 -8.75 -23.77
N TRP A 203 9.81 -8.06 -24.74
CA TRP A 203 8.63 -7.25 -24.48
C TRP A 203 7.42 -8.09 -24.04
N ALA A 204 7.21 -9.24 -24.68
CA ALA A 204 6.16 -10.17 -24.30
C ALA A 204 6.43 -10.80 -22.92
N GLU A 205 7.68 -11.14 -22.62
CA GLU A 205 8.10 -11.64 -21.30
C GLU A 205 7.90 -10.59 -20.20
N ALA A 206 8.30 -9.34 -20.45
CA ALA A 206 8.14 -8.23 -19.51
C ALA A 206 6.66 -7.98 -19.19
N LYS A 207 5.78 -7.94 -20.21
CA LYS A 207 4.33 -7.82 -20.00
C LYS A 207 3.77 -8.95 -19.14
N LYS A 208 4.17 -10.20 -19.41
CA LYS A 208 3.75 -11.37 -18.60
C LYS A 208 4.26 -11.28 -17.16
N THR A 209 5.47 -10.75 -16.96
CA THR A 209 6.06 -10.58 -15.63
C THR A 209 5.28 -9.56 -14.81
N VAL A 210 4.95 -8.41 -15.41
CA VAL A 210 4.12 -7.38 -14.76
C VAL A 210 2.72 -7.92 -14.49
N GLN A 211 2.09 -8.60 -15.46
CA GLN A 211 0.75 -9.18 -15.31
C GLN A 211 0.64 -10.22 -14.19
N LYS A 212 1.74 -10.91 -13.84
CA LYS A 212 1.75 -11.85 -12.70
C LYS A 212 1.86 -11.15 -11.34
N LYS A 213 2.39 -9.92 -11.31
CA LYS A 213 2.55 -9.12 -10.09
C LYS A 213 1.31 -8.30 -9.76
N THR A 214 0.50 -7.99 -10.77
CA THR A 214 -0.73 -7.20 -10.66
C THR A 214 -1.95 -8.10 -10.49
#